data_AF-A0A8J6XQG2-F1
#
_entry.id   AF-A0A8J6XQG2-F1
#
_cell.length_a   1.000
_cell.length_b   1.000
_cell.length_c   1.000
_cell.angle_alpha   90.00
_cell.angle_beta   90.00
_cell.angle_gamma   90.00
#
_symmetry.space_group_name_H-M   'P 1'
#
loop_
_entity.id
_entity.type
_entity.pdbx_description
1 polymer ?
#
loop_
_entity_poly.entity_id
_entity_poly.type
_entity_poly.pdbx_seq_one_letter_code
_entity_poly.pdbx_strand_id
1 'polypeptide(L)'
;MRWDMAVLRESPWYQQIVSESEQRGERRGILSGIELGLELKFGSEGLQLMPEISQISDLERLTTIQQAIRTVNTLDELRQLI
;
A
#
# COMPACT_ATOMS: atom_id res chain seq x y z
N MET A 1 -24.82 -24.44 -15.24
CA MET A 1 -25.34 -24.08 -13.91
C MET A 1 -25.21 -22.57 -13.75
N ARG A 2 -26.32 -21.86 -13.49
CA ARG A 2 -26.31 -20.42 -13.19
C ARG A 2 -26.35 -20.29 -11.67
N TRP A 3 -25.19 -20.05 -11.06
CA TRP A 3 -25.15 -19.75 -9.63
C TRP A 3 -25.88 -18.44 -9.40
N ASP A 4 -26.82 -18.44 -8.46
CA ASP A 4 -27.51 -17.23 -8.06
C ASP A 4 -26.49 -16.30 -7.36
N MET A 5 -26.42 -15.05 -7.82
CA MET A 5 -25.56 -14.02 -7.23
C MET A 5 -25.91 -13.71 -5.77
N ALA A 6 -27.13 -14.02 -5.33
CA ALA A 6 -27.50 -13.95 -3.92
C ALA A 6 -26.75 -15.01 -3.10
N VAL A 7 -26.76 -16.26 -3.56
CA VAL A 7 -26.09 -17.39 -2.89
C VAL A 7 -24.57 -17.21 -2.85
N LEU A 8 -23.96 -16.67 -3.91
CA LEU A 8 -22.53 -16.40 -3.93
C LEU A 8 -22.13 -15.35 -2.90
N ARG A 9 -22.89 -14.25 -2.77
CA ARG A 9 -22.57 -13.15 -1.83
C ARG A 9 -22.64 -13.55 -0.37
N GLU A 10 -23.50 -14.50 -0.03
CA GLU A 10 -23.63 -15.04 1.33
C GLU A 10 -22.60 -16.13 1.65
N SER A 11 -21.83 -16.59 0.65
CA SER A 11 -20.83 -17.64 0.88
C SER A 11 -19.60 -17.11 1.63
N PRO A 12 -19.04 -17.89 2.58
CA PRO A 12 -17.83 -17.49 3.31
C PRO A 12 -16.62 -17.22 2.40
N TRP A 13 -16.47 -18.00 1.33
CA TRP A 13 -15.42 -17.83 0.33
C TRP A 13 -15.52 -16.51 -0.42
N TYR A 14 -16.74 -16.05 -0.75
CA TYR A 14 -16.92 -14.76 -1.41
C TYR A 14 -16.52 -13.61 -0.49
N GLN A 15 -16.94 -13.66 0.78
CA GLN A 15 -16.53 -12.65 1.77
C GLN A 15 -15.01 -12.62 1.95
N GLN A 16 -14.36 -13.79 1.95
CA GLN A 16 -12.91 -13.88 2.00
C GLN A 16 -12.24 -13.22 0.78
N ILE A 17 -12.73 -13.50 -0.44
CA ILE A 17 -12.19 -12.86 -1.65
C ILE A 17 -12.36 -11.35 -1.59
N VAL A 18 -13.54 -10.86 -1.20
CA VAL A 18 -13.80 -9.42 -1.09
C VAL A 18 -12.79 -8.80 -0.12
N SER A 19 -12.67 -9.34 1.09
CA SER A 19 -11.73 -8.86 2.11
C SER A 19 -10.27 -8.89 1.62
N GLU A 20 -9.80 -10.01 1.05
CA GLU A 20 -8.43 -10.09 0.51
C GLU A 20 -8.20 -9.10 -0.64
N SER A 21 -9.22 -8.90 -1.48
CA SER A 21 -9.13 -7.97 -2.61
C SER A 21 -9.11 -6.51 -2.17
N GLU A 22 -9.85 -6.16 -1.11
CA GLU A 22 -9.84 -4.84 -0.48
C GLU A 22 -8.47 -4.56 0.13
N GLN A 23 -7.93 -5.49 0.93
CA GLN A 23 -6.59 -5.35 1.52
C GLN A 23 -5.49 -5.20 0.46
N ARG A 24 -5.55 -5.99 -0.63
CA ARG A 24 -4.60 -5.86 -1.75
C ARG A 24 -4.78 -4.53 -2.48
N GLY A 25 -6.02 -4.06 -2.64
CA GLY A 25 -6.35 -2.78 -3.24
C GLY A 25 -5.77 -1.61 -2.45
N GLU A 26 -6.03 -1.59 -1.15
CA GLU A 26 -5.53 -0.60 -0.20
C GLU A 26 -4.00 -0.58 -0.20
N ARG A 27 -3.35 -1.74 -0.10
CA ARG A 27 -1.89 -1.86 -0.17
C ARG A 27 -1.32 -1.22 -1.44
N ARG A 28 -1.90 -1.55 -2.60
CA ARG A 28 -1.47 -0.98 -3.89
C ARG A 28 -1.65 0.53 -3.94
N GLY A 29 -2.78 1.02 -3.42
CA GLY A 29 -3.05 2.46 -3.35
C GLY A 29 -2.01 3.19 -2.48
N ILE A 30 -1.69 2.64 -1.30
CA ILE A 30 -0.70 3.24 -0.41
C ILE A 30 0.68 3.25 -1.05
N LEU A 31 1.13 2.13 -1.62
CA LEU A 31 2.43 2.05 -2.30
C LEU A 31 2.55 3.01 -3.47
N SER A 32 1.52 3.13 -4.30
CA SER A 32 1.49 4.10 -5.41
C SER A 32 1.55 5.55 -4.90
N GLY A 33 0.86 5.85 -3.80
CA GLY A 33 0.95 7.16 -3.16
C GLY A 33 2.32 7.48 -2.58
N ILE A 34 3.00 6.47 -2.02
CA ILE A 34 4.39 6.58 -1.55
C ILE A 34 5.32 6.84 -2.73
N GLU A 35 5.26 6.02 -3.78
CA GLU A 35 6.08 6.16 -4.99
C GLU A 35 5.99 7.58 -5.56
N LEU A 36 4.77 8.07 -5.77
CA LEU A 36 4.53 9.42 -6.26
C LEU A 36 5.07 10.49 -5.30
N GLY A 37 4.84 10.34 -3.99
CA GLY A 37 5.33 11.28 -2.99
C GLY A 37 6.86 11.37 -2.96
N LEU A 38 7.55 10.23 -3.11
CA LEU A 38 9.00 10.16 -3.20
C LEU A 38 9.53 10.81 -4.47
N GLU A 39 8.93 10.49 -5.61
CA GLU A 39 9.32 11.07 -6.90
C GLU A 39 9.16 12.59 -6.89
N LEU A 40 8.02 13.10 -6.39
CA LEU A 40 7.75 14.54 -6.36
C LEU A 40 8.69 15.30 -5.42
N LYS A 41 9.11 14.70 -4.31
CA LYS A 41 9.88 15.39 -3.26
C LYS A 41 11.40 15.19 -3.38
N PHE A 42 11.82 14.00 -3.78
CA PHE A 42 13.22 13.58 -3.80
C PHE A 42 13.68 13.09 -5.18
N GLY A 43 12.81 13.11 -6.19
CA GLY A 43 13.13 12.67 -7.55
C GLY A 43 13.46 11.18 -7.61
N SER A 44 14.32 10.83 -8.57
CA SER A 44 14.75 9.45 -8.80
C SER A 44 15.51 8.83 -7.62
N GLU A 45 16.16 9.65 -6.78
CA GLU A 45 16.86 9.15 -5.59
C GLU A 45 15.88 8.60 -4.55
N GLY A 46 14.71 9.23 -4.39
CA GLY A 46 13.66 8.72 -3.50
C GLY A 46 13.10 7.38 -3.96
N LEU A 47 12.97 7.17 -5.26
CA LEU A 47 12.47 5.92 -5.83
C LEU A 47 13.37 4.72 -5.54
N GLN A 48 14.65 4.93 -5.20
CA GLN A 48 15.55 3.85 -4.80
C GLN A 48 15.11 3.13 -3.52
N LEU A 49 14.23 3.74 -2.71
CA LEU A 49 13.67 3.14 -1.49
C LEU A 49 12.47 2.23 -1.78
N MET A 50 11.88 2.29 -2.97
CA MET A 50 10.69 1.49 -3.31
C MET A 50 10.88 -0.03 -3.19
N PRO A 51 12.03 -0.62 -3.57
CA PRO A 51 12.25 -2.05 -3.37
C PRO A 51 12.14 -2.48 -1.91
N GLU A 52 12.62 -1.67 -0.96
CA GLU A 52 12.55 -1.95 0.48
C GLU A 52 11.12 -1.71 1.01
N ILE A 53 10.52 -0.58 0.67
CA ILE A 53 9.14 -0.24 1.09
C ILE A 53 8.14 -1.27 0.58
N SER A 54 8.30 -1.75 -0.66
CA SER A 54 7.40 -2.74 -1.27
C SER A 54 7.45 -4.12 -0.61
N GLN A 55 8.46 -4.40 0.23
CA GLN A 55 8.54 -5.65 1.01
C GLN A 55 7.80 -5.54 2.34
N ILE A 56 7.46 -4.33 2.79
CA ILE A 56 6.66 -4.12 3.99
C ILE A 56 5.26 -4.68 3.75
N SER A 57 4.85 -5.61 4.62
CA SER A 57 3.53 -6.25 4.58
C SER A 57 2.50 -5.54 5.47
N ASP A 58 2.97 -4.79 6.46
CA ASP A 58 2.14 -4.05 7.41
C ASP A 58 1.60 -2.75 6.78
N LEU A 59 0.26 -2.67 6.65
CA LEU A 59 -0.44 -1.52 6.09
C LEU A 59 -0.33 -0.27 6.97
N GLU A 60 -0.32 -0.41 8.30
CA GLU A 60 -0.20 0.71 9.21
C GLU A 60 1.20 1.32 9.12
N ARG A 61 2.22 0.47 9.01
CA ARG A 61 3.59 0.92 8.77
C ARG A 61 3.74 1.63 7.42
N LEU A 62 3.14 1.10 6.35
CA LEU A 62 3.13 1.77 5.04
C LEU A 62 2.40 3.12 5.10
N THR A 63 1.29 3.21 5.83
CA THR A 63 0.55 4.46 6.03
C THR A 63 1.39 5.49 6.78
N THR A 64 2.13 5.05 7.80
CA THR A 64 3.05 5.91 8.56
C THR A 64 4.15 6.48 7.65
N ILE A 65 4.76 5.64 6.81
CA ILE A 65 5.74 6.07 5.81
C ILE A 65 5.13 7.09 4.85
N GLN A 66 3.92 6.81 4.33
CA GLN A 66 3.22 7.73 3.42
C GLN A 66 2.99 9.11 4.05
N GLN A 67 2.60 9.16 5.33
CA GLN A 67 2.40 10.41 6.05
C GLN A 67 3.73 11.13 6.31
N ALA A 68 4.78 10.38 6.70
CA ALA A 68 6.10 10.92 6.98
C ALA A 68 6.72 11.61 5.75
N ILE A 69 6.49 11.10 4.54
CA ILE A 69 6.98 11.73 3.29
C ILE A 69 6.55 13.20 3.19
N ARG A 70 5.39 13.58 3.75
CA ARG A 70 4.91 14.97 3.73
C ARG A 70 5.77 15.88 4.60
N THR A 71 6.37 15.37 5.68
CA THR A 71 7.04 16.17 6.72
C THR A 71 8.56 16.03 6.76
N VAL A 72 9.12 14.84 6.47
CA VAL A 72 10.57 14.59 6.48
C VAL A 72 11.28 15.40 5.41
N ASN A 73 12.45 15.98 5.70
CA ASN A 73 13.13 16.85 4.74
C ASN A 73 14.27 16.15 3.99
N THR A 74 14.68 14.96 4.46
CA THR A 74 15.79 14.21 3.89
C THR A 74 15.43 12.74 3.69
N LEU A 75 16.12 12.08 2.75
CA LEU A 75 15.97 10.64 2.54
C LEU A 75 16.49 9.82 3.72
N ASP A 76 17.47 10.33 4.46
CA ASP A 76 18.03 9.64 5.62
C ASP A 76 17.04 9.60 6.80
N GLU A 77 16.29 10.68 7.04
CA GLU A 77 15.16 10.68 7.99
C GLU A 77 14.11 9.64 7.62
N LEU A 78 13.77 9.56 6.33
CA LEU A 78 12.80 8.59 5.85
C LEU A 78 13.30 7.15 5.98
N ARG A 79 14.58 6.89 5.70
CA ARG A 79 15.21 5.56 5.84
C ARG A 79 15.13 5.00 7.26
N GLN A 80 15.08 5.86 8.30
CA GLN A 80 14.93 5.39 9.68
C GLN A 80 13.54 4.80 9.98
N LEU A 81 12.56 4.99 9.08
CA LEU A 81 11.18 4.51 9.25
C LEU A 81 10.91 3.20 8.48
N ILE A 82 11.74 2.90 7.48
CA ILE A 82 11.68 1.71 6.60
C ILE A 82 12.28 0.49 7.31
#